data_AF-A0A410TT07-F1
#
_entry.id   AF-A0A410TT07-F1
#
_cell.length_a   1.000
_cell.length_b   1.000
_cell.length_c   1.000
_cell.angle_alpha   90.00
_cell.angle_beta   90.00
_cell.angle_gamma   90.00
#
_symmetry.space_group_name_H-M   'P 1'
#
loop_
_entity.id
_entity.type
_entity.pdbx_description
1 polymer ?
#
loop_
_entity_poly.entity_id
_entity_poly.type
_entity_poly.pdbx_seq_one_letter_code
_entity_poly.pdbx_strand_id
1 'polypeptide(L)'
;MADSYGGVFGAIPYAFRATESRTMRAYAAIGALAAGFVTLVIGLALVVWMGETASVQSGTFLFSRSLYVVAGLAMVGPLLAPILFVARRHRRGDAVAAGYDRWMGVAGFAFLLSIYLALVVTAPAGLRDPSGSVVVEALYALPRPAGVVPPITAALAVFAAHFRLRGGSGDDAT
;
A
#
# COMPACT_ATOMS: atom_id res chain seq x y z
N MET A 1 9.21 17.99 -27.30
CA MET A 1 8.50 18.07 -26.01
C MET A 1 7.81 16.73 -25.72
N ALA A 2 8.54 15.72 -25.23
CA ALA A 2 7.95 14.41 -24.95
C ALA A 2 8.64 13.67 -23.79
N ASP A 3 8.90 14.33 -22.67
CA ASP A 3 9.40 13.64 -21.46
C ASP A 3 8.33 13.61 -20.37
N SER A 4 7.16 13.03 -20.66
CA SER A 4 6.04 13.04 -19.69
C SER A 4 5.25 11.74 -19.52
N TYR A 5 5.77 10.58 -19.93
CA TYR A 5 5.06 9.31 -19.76
C TYR A 5 5.87 8.19 -19.09
N GLY A 6 6.60 8.51 -18.01
CA GLY A 6 7.24 7.49 -17.18
C GLY A 6 6.28 6.66 -16.31
N GLY A 7 5.01 7.08 -16.16
CA GLY A 7 4.03 6.38 -15.31
C GLY A 7 4.53 6.11 -13.88
N VAL A 8 4.07 5.01 -13.28
CA VAL A 8 4.56 4.50 -11.98
C VAL A 8 6.07 4.24 -12.01
N PHE A 9 6.60 3.74 -13.12
CA PHE A 9 8.00 3.36 -13.26
C PHE A 9 8.97 4.55 -13.25
N GLY A 10 8.54 5.73 -13.69
CA GLY A 10 9.31 6.97 -13.57
C GLY A 10 9.10 7.69 -12.23
N ALA A 11 7.92 7.53 -11.62
CA ALA A 11 7.59 8.18 -10.35
C ALA A 11 8.43 7.67 -9.18
N ILE A 12 8.76 6.37 -9.16
CA ILE A 12 9.57 5.75 -8.10
C ILE A 12 11.01 6.31 -8.05
N PRO A 13 11.81 6.26 -9.13
CA PRO A 13 13.16 6.82 -9.12
C PRO A 13 13.15 8.34 -8.93
N TYR A 14 12.12 9.03 -9.41
CA TYR A 14 11.97 10.46 -9.20
C TYR A 14 11.72 10.80 -7.72
N ALA A 15 10.76 10.15 -7.05
CA ALA A 15 10.47 10.37 -5.64
C ALA A 15 11.70 10.14 -4.76
N PHE A 16 12.46 9.08 -5.06
CA PHE A 16 13.67 8.72 -4.33
C PHE A 16 14.76 9.81 -4.43
N ARG A 17 14.92 10.40 -5.62
CA ARG A 17 15.91 11.46 -5.88
C ARG A 17 15.47 12.83 -5.38
N ALA A 18 14.18 13.16 -5.47
CA ALA A 18 13.65 14.48 -5.15
C ALA A 18 13.39 14.70 -3.64
N THR A 19 13.24 13.63 -2.85
CA THR A 19 13.03 13.77 -1.40
C THR A 19 14.35 13.91 -0.64
N GLU A 20 14.42 14.87 0.28
CA GLU A 20 15.51 14.99 1.26
C GLU A 20 15.30 14.13 2.52
N SER A 21 14.09 13.57 2.70
CA SER A 21 13.76 12.77 3.88
C SER A 21 14.28 11.35 3.77
N ARG A 22 15.18 10.96 4.68
CA ARG A 22 15.69 9.57 4.77
C ARG A 22 14.56 8.55 4.97
N THR A 23 13.54 8.88 5.76
CA THR A 23 12.37 8.00 5.99
C THR A 23 11.60 7.77 4.69
N MET A 24 11.33 8.83 3.93
CA MET A 24 10.61 8.71 2.66
C MET A 24 11.45 7.98 1.61
N ARG A 25 12.77 8.23 1.59
CA ARG A 25 13.70 7.55 0.68
C ARG A 25 13.77 6.05 0.95
N ALA A 26 13.86 5.65 2.23
CA ALA A 26 13.80 4.25 2.64
C ALA A 26 12.45 3.61 2.28
N TYR A 27 11.34 4.31 2.55
CA TYR A 27 10.02 3.83 2.16
C TYR A 27 9.86 3.70 0.65
N ALA A 28 10.34 4.65 -0.15
CA ALA A 28 10.24 4.60 -1.60
C ALA A 28 10.94 3.35 -2.17
N ALA A 29 12.10 2.97 -1.61
CA ALA A 29 12.78 1.74 -1.99
C ALA A 29 12.02 0.48 -1.54
N ILE A 30 11.74 0.37 -0.23
CA ILE A 30 11.11 -0.83 0.35
C ILE A 30 9.67 -1.01 -0.15
N GLY A 31 8.90 0.08 -0.19
CA GLY A 31 7.51 0.11 -0.65
C GLY A 31 7.38 -0.21 -2.14
N ALA A 32 8.30 0.27 -2.99
CA ALA A 32 8.31 -0.12 -4.40
C ALA A 32 8.62 -1.61 -4.59
N LEU A 33 9.60 -2.14 -3.84
CA LEU A 33 9.92 -3.57 -3.85
C LEU A 33 8.73 -4.41 -3.36
N ALA A 34 8.11 -4.00 -2.25
CA ALA A 34 6.92 -4.66 -1.71
C ALA A 34 5.75 -4.61 -2.70
N ALA A 35 5.52 -3.48 -3.39
CA ALA A 35 4.48 -3.36 -4.40
C ALA A 35 4.73 -4.28 -5.58
N GLY A 36 5.98 -4.37 -6.05
CA GLY A 36 6.38 -5.31 -7.09
C GLY A 36 6.15 -6.77 -6.66
N PHE A 37 6.56 -7.11 -5.44
CA PHE A 37 6.37 -8.45 -4.87
C PHE A 37 4.89 -8.82 -4.74
N VAL A 38 4.07 -7.94 -4.15
CA VAL A 38 2.63 -8.15 -3.99
C VAL A 38 1.93 -8.28 -5.36
N THR A 39 2.31 -7.43 -6.33
CA THR A 39 1.79 -7.52 -7.70
C THR A 39 2.14 -8.86 -8.35
N LEU A 40 3.39 -9.33 -8.17
CA LEU A 40 3.84 -10.61 -8.67
C LEU A 40 3.05 -11.77 -8.05
N VAL A 41 2.90 -11.78 -6.72
CA VAL A 41 2.16 -12.83 -5.99
C VAL A 41 0.70 -12.86 -6.44
N ILE A 42 0.03 -11.71 -6.51
CA ILE A 42 -1.36 -11.60 -6.95
C ILE A 42 -1.50 -12.10 -8.40
N GLY A 43 -0.57 -11.71 -9.28
CA GLY A 43 -0.55 -12.14 -10.67
C GLY A 43 -0.36 -13.65 -10.82
N LEU A 44 0.58 -14.25 -10.09
CA LEU A 44 0.79 -15.69 -10.07
C LEU A 44 -0.43 -16.44 -9.52
N ALA A 45 -1.02 -15.95 -8.43
CA ALA A 45 -2.24 -16.51 -7.86
C ALA A 45 -3.43 -16.42 -8.83
N LEU A 46 -3.54 -15.34 -9.62
CA LEU A 46 -4.54 -15.24 -10.69
C LEU A 46 -4.31 -16.31 -11.77
N VAL A 47 -3.06 -16.55 -12.18
CA VAL A 47 -2.71 -17.58 -13.17
C VAL A 47 -3.07 -18.98 -12.65
N VAL A 48 -2.68 -19.31 -11.41
CA VAL A 48 -3.02 -20.60 -10.78
C VAL A 48 -4.53 -20.79 -10.72
N TRP A 49 -5.25 -19.77 -10.25
CA TRP A 49 -6.69 -19.83 -10.14
C TRP A 49 -7.39 -19.96 -11.50
N MET A 50 -6.87 -19.33 -12.56
CA MET A 50 -7.36 -19.55 -13.93
C MET A 50 -7.13 -21.00 -14.40
N GLY A 51 -5.99 -21.60 -14.04
CA GLY A 51 -5.68 -23.00 -14.35
C GLY A 51 -6.63 -23.98 -13.67
N GLU A 52 -6.90 -23.78 -12.37
CA GLU A 52 -7.82 -24.62 -11.59
C GLU A 52 -9.27 -24.51 -12.06
N THR A 53 -9.65 -23.38 -12.67
CA THR A 53 -11.03 -23.11 -13.13
C THR A 53 -11.20 -23.19 -14.64
N ALA A 54 -10.22 -23.75 -15.37
CA ALA A 54 -10.23 -23.80 -16.83
C ALA A 54 -11.37 -24.68 -17.42
N SER A 55 -11.77 -25.73 -16.71
CA SER A 55 -12.83 -26.67 -17.14
C SER A 55 -14.24 -26.26 -16.72
N VAL A 56 -14.39 -25.20 -15.92
CA VAL A 56 -15.69 -24.78 -15.35
C VAL A 56 -16.16 -23.52 -16.05
N GLN A 57 -17.13 -23.67 -16.96
CA GLN A 57 -17.65 -22.57 -17.77
C GLN A 57 -18.95 -22.00 -17.13
N SER A 58 -18.83 -20.92 -16.35
CA SER A 58 -20.00 -20.19 -15.81
C SER A 58 -19.76 -18.68 -15.75
N GLY A 59 -20.79 -17.88 -16.06
CA GLY A 59 -20.71 -16.41 -16.16
C GLY A 59 -20.33 -15.71 -14.85
N THR A 60 -20.59 -16.31 -13.70
CA THR A 60 -20.17 -15.81 -12.38
C THR A 60 -18.65 -15.79 -12.20
N PHE A 61 -17.90 -16.62 -12.93
CA PHE A 61 -16.43 -16.63 -12.83
C PHE A 61 -15.80 -15.39 -13.46
N LEU A 62 -16.41 -14.79 -14.49
CA LEU A 62 -15.89 -13.53 -15.06
C LEU A 62 -16.00 -12.39 -14.05
N PHE A 63 -17.11 -12.33 -13.29
CA PHE A 63 -17.29 -11.35 -12.21
C PHE A 63 -16.30 -11.57 -11.07
N SER A 64 -16.14 -12.82 -10.60
CA SER A 64 -15.15 -13.12 -9.56
C SER A 64 -13.73 -12.77 -10.03
N ARG A 65 -13.41 -12.98 -11.31
CA ARG A 65 -12.07 -12.73 -11.87
C ARG A 65 -11.75 -11.25 -11.95
N SER A 66 -12.69 -10.43 -12.39
CA SER A 66 -12.53 -8.98 -12.38
C SER A 66 -12.44 -8.45 -10.94
N LEU A 67 -13.26 -8.96 -10.02
CA LEU A 67 -13.21 -8.56 -8.61
C LEU A 67 -11.85 -8.87 -7.96
N TYR A 68 -11.25 -10.01 -8.29
CA TYR A 68 -9.91 -10.36 -7.82
C TYR A 68 -8.86 -9.35 -8.28
N VAL A 69 -8.90 -8.94 -9.55
CA VAL A 69 -7.98 -7.91 -10.08
C VAL A 69 -8.19 -6.57 -9.39
N VAL A 70 -9.46 -6.18 -9.18
CA VAL A 70 -9.79 -4.94 -8.46
C VAL A 70 -9.30 -4.98 -7.01
N ALA A 71 -9.50 -6.09 -6.30
CA ALA A 71 -9.01 -6.28 -4.94
C ALA A 71 -7.47 -6.21 -4.88
N GLY A 72 -6.79 -6.81 -5.86
CA GLY A 72 -5.35 -6.73 -5.97
C GLY A 72 -4.84 -5.32 -6.20
N LEU A 73 -5.48 -4.57 -7.10
CA LEU A 73 -5.16 -3.15 -7.33
C LEU A 73 -5.44 -2.30 -6.08
N ALA A 74 -6.54 -2.57 -5.38
CA ALA A 74 -6.89 -1.89 -4.13
C ALA A 74 -5.86 -2.13 -3.02
N MET A 75 -5.15 -3.26 -3.05
CA MET A 75 -4.06 -3.55 -2.11
C MET A 75 -2.75 -2.84 -2.50
N VAL A 76 -2.42 -2.77 -3.80
CA VAL A 76 -1.19 -2.13 -4.29
C VAL A 76 -1.29 -0.60 -4.29
N GLY A 77 -2.47 -0.04 -4.55
CA GLY A 77 -2.70 1.40 -4.67
C GLY A 77 -2.21 2.20 -3.45
N PRO A 78 -2.67 1.91 -2.23
CA PRO A 78 -2.23 2.62 -1.02
C PRO A 78 -0.74 2.41 -0.69
N LEU A 79 -0.12 1.33 -1.18
CA LEU A 79 1.32 1.12 -1.05
C LEU A 79 2.14 2.05 -1.93
N LEU A 80 1.63 2.38 -3.12
CA LEU A 80 2.28 3.33 -4.02
C LEU A 80 1.86 4.79 -3.74
N ALA A 81 0.71 5.02 -3.11
CA ALA A 81 0.15 6.35 -2.90
C ALA A 81 1.12 7.34 -2.25
N PRO A 82 1.87 7.00 -1.16
CA PRO A 82 2.81 7.94 -0.56
C PRO A 82 3.93 8.35 -1.52
N ILE A 83 4.45 7.41 -2.31
CA ILE A 83 5.49 7.65 -3.32
C ILE A 83 4.95 8.59 -4.40
N LEU A 84 3.75 8.31 -4.91
CA LEU A 84 3.12 9.09 -5.97
C LEU A 84 2.75 10.50 -5.50
N PHE A 85 2.29 10.67 -4.26
CA PHE A 85 1.99 11.99 -3.71
C PHE A 85 3.24 12.85 -3.54
N VAL A 86 4.34 12.27 -3.05
CA VAL A 86 5.63 12.97 -2.93
C VAL A 86 6.19 13.32 -4.31
N ALA A 87 6.19 12.37 -5.25
CA ALA A 87 6.62 12.63 -6.63
C ALA A 87 5.80 13.76 -7.28
N ARG A 88 4.47 13.70 -7.16
CA ARG A 88 3.57 14.69 -7.76
C ARG A 88 3.84 16.09 -7.23
N ARG A 89 4.02 16.23 -5.91
CA ARG A 89 4.24 17.55 -5.29
C ARG A 89 5.54 18.19 -5.79
N HIS A 90 6.62 17.40 -5.86
CA HIS A 90 7.94 17.91 -6.23
C HIS A 90 7.98 18.27 -7.70
N ARG A 91 7.26 17.51 -8.53
CA ARG A 91 7.06 17.84 -9.95
C ARG A 91 6.24 19.11 -10.16
N ARG A 92 5.27 19.39 -9.29
CA ARG A 92 4.35 20.54 -9.43
C ARG A 92 4.78 21.78 -8.62
N GLY A 93 5.73 21.66 -7.71
CA GLY A 93 6.08 22.72 -6.77
C GLY A 93 4.95 23.04 -5.77
N ASP A 94 4.11 22.05 -5.43
CA ASP A 94 2.98 22.26 -4.51
C ASP A 94 3.51 22.64 -3.11
N ALA A 95 3.01 23.75 -2.54
CA ALA A 95 3.30 24.13 -1.16
C ALA A 95 2.67 23.12 -0.18
N VAL A 96 3.43 22.74 0.86
CA VAL A 96 3.07 21.73 1.85
C VAL A 96 3.68 22.07 3.20
N ALA A 97 3.09 21.53 4.27
CA ALA A 97 3.61 21.68 5.62
C ALA A 97 5.03 21.10 5.77
N ALA A 98 5.77 21.62 6.74
CA ALA A 98 7.08 21.11 7.12
C ALA A 98 7.00 19.62 7.50
N GLY A 99 7.97 18.82 7.02
CA GLY A 99 8.02 17.38 7.30
C GLY A 99 7.01 16.53 6.53
N TYR A 100 6.29 17.08 5.55
CA TYR A 100 5.34 16.33 4.73
C TYR A 100 5.93 15.04 4.12
N ASP A 101 7.16 15.08 3.61
CA ASP A 101 7.88 13.88 3.14
C ASP A 101 8.02 12.81 4.22
N ARG A 102 8.47 13.21 5.42
CA ARG A 102 8.70 12.29 6.53
C ARG A 102 7.40 11.60 6.94
N TRP A 103 6.33 12.37 7.12
CA TRP A 103 5.03 11.82 7.50
C TRP A 103 4.43 10.92 6.43
N MET A 104 4.66 11.24 5.15
CA MET A 104 4.23 10.37 4.05
C MET A 104 4.98 9.03 4.07
N GLY A 105 6.29 9.05 4.35
CA GLY A 105 7.07 7.84 4.57
C GLY A 105 6.61 7.03 5.79
N VAL A 106 6.31 7.69 6.92
CA VAL A 106 5.77 7.03 8.12
C VAL A 106 4.42 6.38 7.84
N ALA A 107 3.50 7.08 7.18
CA ALA A 107 2.20 6.54 6.80
C ALA A 107 2.34 5.33 5.85
N GLY A 108 3.30 5.40 4.93
CA GLY A 108 3.66 4.29 4.07
C GLY A 108 4.15 3.06 4.83
N PHE A 109 5.06 3.22 5.78
CA PHE A 109 5.51 2.11 6.64
C PHE A 109 4.40 1.58 7.54
N ALA A 110 3.51 2.44 8.04
CA ALA A 110 2.33 2.02 8.78
C ALA A 110 1.40 1.15 7.93
N PHE A 111 1.27 1.44 6.62
CA PHE A 111 0.53 0.59 5.68
C PHE A 111 1.22 -0.76 5.45
N LEU A 112 2.55 -0.81 5.36
CA LEU A 112 3.28 -2.09 5.29
C LEU A 112 3.07 -2.93 6.55
N LEU A 113 3.17 -2.31 7.72
CA LEU A 113 2.90 -2.97 9.00
C LEU A 113 1.47 -3.49 9.07
N SER A 114 0.49 -2.73 8.56
CA SER A 114 -0.90 -3.16 8.59
C SER A 114 -1.20 -4.34 7.66
N ILE A 115 -0.50 -4.44 6.51
CA ILE A 115 -0.53 -5.66 5.68
C ILE A 115 0.01 -6.84 6.47
N TYR A 116 1.14 -6.68 7.17
CA TYR A 116 1.68 -7.75 8.02
C TYR A 116 0.68 -8.18 9.11
N LEU A 117 0.04 -7.23 9.79
CA LEU A 117 -1.00 -7.54 10.78
C LEU A 117 -2.19 -8.27 10.15
N ALA A 118 -2.62 -7.89 8.95
CA ALA A 118 -3.67 -8.60 8.22
C ALA A 118 -3.30 -10.07 7.97
N LEU A 119 -2.04 -10.34 7.58
CA LEU A 119 -1.54 -11.70 7.37
C LEU A 119 -1.54 -12.51 8.68
N VAL A 120 -1.13 -11.90 9.80
CA VAL A 120 -1.15 -12.56 11.12
C VAL A 120 -2.58 -12.92 11.53
N VAL A 121 -3.53 -11.98 11.42
CA VAL A 121 -4.94 -12.22 11.78
C VAL A 121 -5.59 -13.29 10.90
N THR A 122 -5.27 -13.29 9.61
CA THR A 122 -5.88 -14.23 8.63
C THR A 122 -5.15 -15.57 8.52
N ALA A 123 -4.03 -15.75 9.25
CA ALA A 123 -3.23 -16.97 9.23
C ALA A 123 -4.08 -18.22 9.48
N PRO A 124 -4.03 -19.24 8.61
CA PRO A 124 -4.69 -20.53 8.82
C PRO A 124 -4.16 -21.22 10.08
N ALA A 125 -5.03 -21.94 10.82
CA ALA A 125 -4.66 -22.56 12.11
C ALA A 125 -3.47 -23.52 12.01
N GLY A 126 -3.34 -24.26 10.89
CA GLY A 126 -2.23 -25.18 10.66
C GLY A 126 -0.90 -24.50 10.27
N LEU A 127 -0.89 -23.18 10.09
CA LEU A 127 0.31 -22.38 9.78
C LEU A 127 0.64 -21.39 10.91
N ARG A 128 0.03 -21.54 12.09
CA ARG A 128 0.31 -20.72 13.27
C ARG A 128 1.34 -21.43 14.14
N ASP A 129 2.47 -20.78 14.36
CA ASP A 129 3.45 -21.25 15.33
C ASP A 129 3.07 -20.79 16.74
N PRO A 130 3.30 -21.62 17.78
CA PRO A 130 3.17 -21.18 19.16
C PRO A 130 4.14 -20.02 19.41
N SER A 131 3.61 -18.82 19.59
CA SER A 131 4.44 -17.62 19.62
C SER A 131 5.06 -17.33 20.98
N GLY A 132 4.41 -17.80 22.06
CA GLY A 132 4.68 -17.38 23.43
C GLY A 132 4.39 -15.89 23.70
N SER A 133 3.92 -15.14 22.71
CA SER A 133 3.67 -13.70 22.76
C SER A 133 2.18 -13.43 22.93
N VAL A 134 1.81 -12.80 24.06
CA VAL A 134 0.42 -12.42 24.35
C VAL A 134 -0.20 -11.59 23.21
N VAL A 135 0.61 -10.74 22.55
CA VAL A 135 0.16 -9.91 21.44
C VAL A 135 -0.21 -10.75 20.22
N VAL A 136 0.64 -11.72 19.86
CA VAL A 136 0.40 -12.57 18.68
C VAL A 136 -0.78 -13.52 18.93
N GLU A 137 -0.88 -14.09 20.13
CA GLU A 137 -2.03 -14.93 20.50
C GLU A 137 -3.35 -14.12 20.48
N ALA A 138 -3.33 -12.87 20.94
CA ALA A 138 -4.49 -11.98 20.84
C ALA A 138 -4.88 -11.70 19.38
N LEU A 139 -3.91 -11.53 18.48
CA LEU A 139 -4.18 -11.36 17.04
C LEU A 139 -4.74 -12.65 16.42
N TYR A 140 -4.27 -13.82 16.82
CA TYR A 140 -4.77 -15.12 16.34
C TYR A 140 -6.19 -15.45 16.84
N ALA A 141 -6.59 -14.87 17.97
CA ALA A 141 -7.93 -15.02 18.53
C ALA A 141 -8.98 -14.15 17.80
N LEU A 142 -8.56 -13.17 17.00
CA LEU A 142 -9.48 -12.33 16.23
C LEU A 142 -10.20 -13.14 15.14
N PRO A 143 -11.47 -12.79 14.83
CA PRO A 143 -12.17 -13.39 13.70
C PRO A 143 -11.46 -13.00 12.40
N ARG A 144 -11.28 -13.95 11.48
CA ARG A 144 -10.53 -13.74 10.22
C ARG A 144 -10.95 -12.48 9.43
N PRO A 145 -12.24 -12.12 9.32
CA PRO A 145 -12.65 -10.88 8.63
C PRO A 145 -12.05 -9.61 9.24
N ALA A 146 -11.71 -9.59 10.52
CA ALA A 146 -11.08 -8.43 11.17
C ALA A 146 -9.69 -8.10 10.58
N GLY A 147 -9.05 -9.04 9.87
CA GLY A 147 -7.76 -8.81 9.21
C GLY A 147 -7.82 -7.71 8.13
N VAL A 148 -8.99 -7.37 7.61
CA VAL A 148 -9.14 -6.26 6.64
C VAL A 148 -9.09 -4.88 7.30
N VAL A 149 -9.34 -4.78 8.60
CA VAL A 149 -9.44 -3.49 9.30
C VAL A 149 -8.11 -2.75 9.30
N PRO A 150 -6.96 -3.36 9.71
CA PRO A 150 -5.68 -2.65 9.70
C PRO A 150 -5.30 -2.03 8.34
N PRO A 151 -5.34 -2.74 7.19
CA PRO A 151 -4.96 -2.14 5.91
C PRO A 151 -5.94 -1.05 5.45
N ILE A 152 -7.25 -1.20 5.68
CA ILE A 152 -8.21 -0.12 5.37
C ILE A 152 -7.91 1.13 6.19
N THR A 153 -7.73 0.99 7.51
CA THR A 153 -7.43 2.12 8.40
C THR A 153 -6.13 2.81 8.01
N ALA A 154 -5.08 2.04 7.71
CA ALA A 154 -3.79 2.60 7.30
C ALA A 154 -3.86 3.29 5.93
N ALA A 155 -4.60 2.72 4.97
CA ALA A 155 -4.83 3.36 3.67
C ALA A 155 -5.53 4.71 3.85
N LEU A 156 -6.61 4.75 4.63
CA LEU A 156 -7.31 6.00 4.95
C LEU A 156 -6.39 7.00 5.66
N ALA A 157 -5.51 6.54 6.56
CA ALA A 157 -4.53 7.39 7.22
C ALA A 157 -3.52 8.01 6.24
N VAL A 158 -3.08 7.29 5.20
CA VAL A 158 -2.23 7.84 4.13
C VAL A 158 -2.94 9.01 3.43
N PHE A 159 -4.21 8.82 3.03
CA PHE A 159 -4.99 9.88 2.40
C PHE A 159 -5.24 11.06 3.37
N ALA A 160 -5.63 10.78 4.61
CA ALA A 160 -5.84 11.81 5.62
C ALA A 160 -4.57 12.64 5.88
N ALA A 161 -3.40 11.98 5.97
CA ALA A 161 -2.12 12.65 6.09
C ALA A 161 -1.81 13.52 4.86
N HIS A 162 -2.11 13.03 3.66
CA HIS A 162 -1.97 13.80 2.43
C HIS A 162 -2.77 15.10 2.47
N PHE A 163 -4.08 15.01 2.73
CA PHE A 163 -4.96 16.17 2.70
C PHE A 163 -4.68 17.17 3.83
N ARG A 164 -4.40 16.68 5.05
CA ARG A 164 -4.09 17.54 6.20
C ARG A 164 -2.82 18.36 6.00
N LEU A 165 -1.76 17.73 5.50
CA LEU A 165 -0.45 18.37 5.37
C LEU A 165 -0.32 19.26 4.12
N ARG A 166 -1.28 19.17 3.19
CA ARG A 166 -1.33 20.00 1.97
C ARG A 166 -2.02 21.35 2.21
N GLY A 167 -2.81 21.49 3.28
CA GLY A 167 -3.58 22.71 3.60
C GLY A 167 -2.91 23.68 4.58
N GLY A 168 -1.75 23.34 5.14
CA GLY A 168 -1.13 24.10 6.26
C GLY A 168 -0.38 25.39 5.89
N SER A 169 -0.48 25.89 4.66
CA SER A 169 0.27 27.08 4.22
C SER A 169 -0.45 28.43 4.47
N GLY A 170 -1.42 28.47 5.39
CA GLY A 170 -2.26 29.66 5.65
C GLY A 170 -2.23 30.28 7.06
N ASP A 171 -1.78 29.56 8.09
CA ASP A 171 -2.06 29.97 9.49
C ASP A 171 -0.85 30.44 10.33
N ASP A 172 0.36 30.55 9.75
CA ASP A 172 1.56 31.00 10.49
C ASP A 172 1.98 32.45 10.13
N ALA A 173 1.03 33.31 9.73
CA ALA A 173 1.26 34.73 9.47
C ALA A 173 0.39 35.62 10.36
N THR A 174 0.59 35.56 11.67
CA THR A 174 0.20 36.62 12.63
C THR A 174 1.23 36.74 13.73
#